data_AF-A0A1X1VHL9-F1
#
_entry.id   AF-A0A1X1VHL9-F1
#
_cell.length_a   1.000
_cell.length_b   1.000
_cell.length_c   1.000
_cell.angle_alpha   90.00
_cell.angle_beta   90.00
_cell.angle_gamma   90.00
#
_symmetry.space_group_name_H-M   'P 1'
#
loop_
_entity.id
_entity.type
_entity.pdbx_description
1 polymer ?
#
loop_
_entity_poly.entity_id
_entity_poly.type
_entity_poly.pdbx_seq_one_letter_code
_entity_poly.pdbx_strand_id
1 'polypeptide(L)' 'MVLAALADTPVVVVNGARQVGKTTLVARLDYPGSSQVVSLDDAANRDAARDDPRAFVSRPVDTLVIGSR' A
#
# COMPACT_ATOMS: atom_id res chain seq x y z
N MET A 1 -6.87 0.17 -14.01
CA MET A 1 -5.53 -0.41 -14.30
C MET A 1 -4.54 0.02 -13.22
N VAL A 2 -4.50 -0.68 -12.07
CA VAL A 2 -3.57 -0.33 -10.97
C VAL A 2 -2.12 -0.62 -11.34
N LEU A 3 -1.86 -1.76 -12.01
CA LEU A 3 -0.52 -2.15 -12.43
C LEU A 3 0.09 -1.22 -13.49
N ALA A 4 -0.71 -0.69 -14.43
CA ALA A 4 -0.19 0.27 -15.40
C ALA A 4 0.15 1.63 -14.78
N ALA A 5 -0.60 2.05 -13.76
CA ALA A 5 -0.29 3.29 -13.04
C ALA A 5 1.01 3.15 -12.21
N LEU A 6 1.32 1.97 -11.67
CA LEU A 6 2.59 1.71 -10.97
C LEU A 6 3.82 1.82 -11.89
N ALA A 7 3.66 1.58 -13.19
CA ALA A 7 4.73 1.71 -14.17
C ALA A 7 5.03 3.18 -14.53
N ASP A 8 4.06 4.08 -14.35
CA ASP A 8 4.15 5.51 -14.73
C ASP A 8 4.38 6.42 -13.50
N THR A 9 3.77 6.08 -12.37
CA THR A 9 3.91 6.79 -11.09
C THR A 9 4.14 5.76 -9.96
N PRO A 10 5.24 5.85 -9.19
CA PRO A 10 5.62 4.82 -8.20
C PRO A 10 4.68 4.77 -6.98
N VAL A 11 3.59 5.54 -6.98
CA VAL A 11 2.57 5.59 -5.94
C VAL A 11 1.20 5.57 -6.60
N VAL A 12 0.37 4.59 -6.24
CA VAL A 12 -1.02 4.49 -6.71
C VAL A 12 -1.96 4.50 -5.52
N VAL A 13 -2.88 5.48 -5.51
CA VAL A 13 -3.92 5.58 -4.49
C VAL A 13 -5.21 4.93 -5.01
N VAL A 14 -5.70 3.91 -4.31
CA VAL A 14 -6.94 3.20 -4.67
C VAL A 14 -8.12 3.76 -3.86
N ASN A 15 -8.87 4.67 -4.48
CA ASN A 15 -10.08 5.27 -3.89
C ASN A 15 -11.35 4.51 -4.28
N GLY A 16 -12.33 4.44 -3.37
CA GLY A 16 -13.63 3.80 -3.59
C GLY A 16 -14.50 3.82 -2.33
N ALA A 17 -15.79 3.46 -2.45
CA ALA A 17 -16.73 3.49 -1.33
C ALA A 17 -16.27 2.60 -0.14
N ARG A 18 -16.72 2.92 1.08
CA ARG A 18 -16.43 2.07 2.26
C ARG A 18 -16.97 0.65 2.02
N GLN A 19 -16.24 -0.36 2.50
CA GLN A 19 -16.62 -1.78 2.47
C GLN A 19 -16.68 -2.49 1.10
N VAL A 20 -16.23 -1.88 -0.01
CA VAL A 20 -16.23 -2.53 -1.34
C VAL A 20 -15.07 -3.51 -1.60
N GLY A 21 -14.31 -3.89 -0.57
CA GLY A 21 -13.22 -4.87 -0.72
C GLY A 21 -11.93 -4.34 -1.36
N LYS A 22 -11.67 -3.02 -1.33
CA LYS A 22 -10.44 -2.41 -1.88
C LYS A 22 -9.16 -3.08 -1.38
N THR A 23 -9.02 -3.26 -0.07
CA THR A 23 -7.85 -3.90 0.53
C THR A 23 -7.71 -5.35 0.06
N THR A 24 -8.82 -6.06 -0.13
CA THR A 24 -8.85 -7.42 -0.68
C THR A 24 -8.45 -7.47 -2.15
N LEU A 25 -8.89 -6.51 -2.96
CA LEU A 25 -8.50 -6.40 -4.37
C LEU A 25 -7.00 -6.17 -4.49
N VAL A 26 -6.49 -5.20 -3.73
CA VAL A 26 -5.08 -4.78 -3.79
C VAL A 26 -4.17 -5.89 -3.25
N ALA A 27 -4.55 -6.58 -2.17
CA ALA A 27 -3.80 -7.73 -1.67
C ALA A 27 -3.81 -8.96 -2.60
N ARG A 28 -4.72 -9.02 -3.58
CA ARG A 28 -4.83 -10.12 -4.56
C ARG A 28 -4.26 -9.75 -5.93
N LEU A 29 -3.74 -8.54 -6.10
CA LEU A 29 -3.02 -8.18 -7.32
C LEU A 29 -1.71 -8.94 -7.39
N ASP A 30 -1.39 -9.42 -8.58
CA ASP A 30 -0.09 -9.99 -8.88
C ASP A 30 0.87 -8.84 -9.20
N TYR A 31 1.58 -8.38 -8.18
CA TYR A 31 2.57 -7.31 -8.33
C TYR A 31 3.85 -7.85 -8.98
N PRO A 32 4.48 -7.09 -9.88
CA PRO A 32 5.80 -7.45 -10.36
C PRO A 32 6.80 -7.43 -9.20
N GLY A 33 7.49 -8.55 -8.97
CA GLY A 33 8.50 -8.68 -7.92
C GLY A 33 7.91 -8.90 -6.52
N SER A 34 8.60 -8.37 -5.52
CA SER A 34 8.23 -8.48 -4.11
C SER A 34 7.22 -7.41 -3.71
N SER A 35 6.19 -7.79 -2.96
CA SER A 35 5.22 -6.84 -2.43
C SER A 35 4.95 -7.06 -0.95
N GLN A 36 4.59 -5.99 -0.25
CA GLN A 36 4.18 -6.05 1.15
C GLN A 36 2.93 -5.21 1.39
N VAL A 37 1.98 -5.79 2.11
CA VAL A 37 0.76 -5.11 2.54
C VAL A 37 0.90 -4.71 4.01
N VAL A 38 0.69 -3.43 4.30
CA VAL A 38 0.60 -2.89 5.66
C VAL A 38 -0.73 -2.16 5.85
N SER A 39 -1.23 -2.18 7.08
CA SER A 39 -2.41 -1.40 7.45
C SER A 39 -2.02 -0.31 8.44
N LEU A 40 -2.49 0.91 8.18
CA LEU A 40 -2.50 2.02 9.13
C LEU A 40 -3.67 1.90 10.14
N ASP A 41 -4.38 0.77 10.21
CA ASP A 41 -5.21 0.48 11.39
C ASP A 41 -4.35 -0.12 12.52
N ASP A 42 -3.22 -0.73 12.16
CA ASP A 42 -2.23 -1.22 13.12
C ASP A 42 -1.52 -0.03 13.77
N ALA A 43 -1.49 -0.01 15.11
CA ALA A 43 -0.94 1.09 15.87
C ALA A 43 0.56 1.26 15.62
N ALA A 44 1.33 0.17 15.57
CA ALA A 44 2.77 0.24 15.34
C ALA A 44 3.10 0.78 13.95
N ASN A 45 2.37 0.36 12.91
CA ASN A 45 2.54 0.90 11.56
C ASN A 45 2.15 2.38 11.48
N ARG A 46 1.07 2.80 12.16
CA ARG A 46 0.69 4.22 12.23
C ARG A 46 1.74 5.07 12.89
N ASP A 47 2.24 4.64 14.03
CA ASP A 47 3.20 5.41 14.81
C ASP A 47 4.52 5.48 14.03
N ALA A 48 5.00 4.37 13.46
CA ALA A 48 6.18 4.38 12.59
C ALA A 48 6.02 5.29 11.35
N ALA A 49 4.84 5.27 10.71
CA ALA A 49 4.55 6.14 9.57
C ALA A 49 4.45 7.63 9.95
N ARG A 50 4.12 7.94 11.20
CA ARG A 50 4.06 9.31 11.73
C ARG A 50 5.43 9.81 12.17
N ASP A 51 6.20 8.95 12.82
CA ASP A 51 7.51 9.28 13.38
C ASP A 51 8.55 9.53 12.27
N ASP A 52 8.61 8.63 11.27
CA ASP A 52 9.44 8.81 10.09
C ASP A 52 8.76 8.25 8.82
N PRO A 53 7.99 9.09 8.10
CA PRO A 53 7.31 8.68 6.88
C PRO A 53 8.27 8.19 5.78
N ARG A 54 9.50 8.71 5.72
CA ARG A 54 10.48 8.33 4.68
C ARG A 54 11.04 6.95 4.97
N ALA A 55 11.42 6.68 6.21
CA ALA A 55 11.85 5.35 6.62
C ALA A 55 10.70 4.34 6.50
N PHE A 56 9.47 4.73 6.80
CA PHE A 56 8.31 3.84 6.70
C PHE A 56 8.05 3.33 5.27
N VAL A 57 8.20 4.19 4.26
CA VAL A 57 8.04 3.81 2.84
C VAL A 57 9.30 3.18 2.24
N SER A 58 10.47 3.43 2.82
CA SER A 58 11.74 2.81 2.41
C SER A 58 11.85 1.40 2.95
N ARG A 59 11.27 0.44 2.23
CA ARG A 59 11.25 -0.98 2.57
C ARG A 59 11.95 -1.81 1.50
N PRO A 60 12.53 -2.98 1.84
CA PRO A 60 13.19 -3.86 0.89
C PRO A 60 12.16 -4.66 0.08
N VAL A 61 11.21 -3.97 -0.56
CA VAL A 61 10.17 -4.54 -1.42
C VAL A 61 9.97 -3.66 -2.65
N ASP A 62 9.60 -4.27 -3.78
CA ASP A 62 9.37 -3.55 -5.03
C ASP A 62 8.05 -2.76 -4.99
N THR A 63 7.06 -3.26 -4.26
CA THR A 63 5.77 -2.58 -4.07
C THR A 63 5.30 -2.60 -2.61
N LEU A 64 5.09 -1.41 -2.04
CA LEU A 64 4.44 -1.24 -0.74
C LEU A 64 2.96 -0.87 -0.90
N VAL A 65 2.08 -1.68 -0.34
CA VAL A 65 0.65 -1.42 -0.27
C VAL A 65 0.28 -0.92 1.12
N ILE A 66 -0.32 0.25 1.19
CA ILE A 66 -0.79 0.85 2.44
C ILE A 66 -2.31 0.91 2.45
N GLY A 67 -2.95 0.23 3.42
CA GLY A 67 -4.39 0.25 3.64
C GLY A 67 -4.80 1.02 4.89
N SER A 68 -6.05 1.47 4.93
CA SER A 68 -6.76 2.00 6.11
C SER A 68 -8.23 1.56 6.01
N ARG A 69 -8.89 1.24 7.12
CA ARG A 69 -10.30 0.81 7.14
C ARG A 69 -11.32 1.91 6.85
#